data_AF-A0A953ANS1-F1
#
_entry.id   AF-A0A953ANS1-F1
#
_cell.length_a   1.000
_cell.length_b   1.000
_cell.length_c   1.000
_cell.angle_alpha   90.00
_cell.angle_beta   90.00
_cell.angle_gamma   90.00
#
_symmetry.space_group_name_H-M   'P 1'
#
loop_
_entity.id
_entity.type
_entity.pdbx_description
1 polymer ?
#
loop_
_entity_poly.entity_id
_entity_poly.type
_entity_poly.pdbx_seq_one_letter_code
_entity_poly.pdbx_strand_id
1 'polypeptide(L)'
;MKNIFLAALAALVTAVITVACGGSGDLCKDKNIRCEDPLACDPDDGICKCGGRGGVVCREGEVCDAVSNTCLSTRCAGVNCSSKPGTTCDQLDGQCKCGGTGGQICGENETCDPALKQCVKNTDCSTVACPVNEVCDPSTGSCVCGTETCGPGESCTVDANNKSCAPDNCFGVKCLGNTTCDPADGRCKCNGAVCAPGSVCACPAGSDGGTCAAEVRICQPGSACANVVCTGGTTCDPSDGQCKCGGPGGPVCRSDQVCSLTTFQCQGGEQCTLPDGGMKICPLGTSCDPEDGVCKCGGRGGEVCNSGADGGPEETCVESIFSQTCRQTCDPRFQNCPAGQFCYFDTTAKHPTAYCAVNSGTQTLGQACNNATACFTTDPSPRGLFCANLGTFDQPGSTGFCRAFCDTTVPNNQSCPTVPPHICTTIKDAAPGVGYCQPVQTP
;
A
#
# COMPACT_ATOMS: atom_id res chain seq x y z
N MET A 1 -57.80 40.43 33.11
CA MET A 1 -58.32 39.67 34.27
C MET A 1 -57.24 39.74 35.35
N LYS A 2 -57.42 40.59 36.37
CA LYS A 2 -57.84 40.19 37.74
C LYS A 2 -56.85 39.15 38.32
N ASN A 3 -56.02 39.40 39.34
CA ASN A 3 -56.24 40.14 40.58
C ASN A 3 -54.94 40.61 41.27
N ILE A 4 -55.05 41.77 41.92
CA ILE A 4 -54.26 42.27 43.05
C ILE A 4 -54.75 41.53 44.32
N PHE A 5 -53.88 41.24 45.32
CA PHE A 5 -54.08 41.66 46.73
C PHE A 5 -53.06 41.10 47.75
N LEU A 6 -52.57 42.06 48.56
CA LEU A 6 -52.38 42.08 50.02
C LEU A 6 -51.34 41.20 50.73
N ALA A 7 -50.48 41.94 51.43
CA ALA A 7 -49.71 41.56 52.60
C ALA A 7 -50.60 41.07 53.77
N ALA A 8 -50.02 40.22 54.62
CA ALA A 8 -50.39 40.12 56.03
C ALA A 8 -49.16 39.72 56.86
N LEU A 9 -48.73 40.65 57.72
CA LEU A 9 -47.99 40.36 58.94
C LEU A 9 -48.88 39.52 59.87
N ALA A 10 -48.32 38.45 60.44
CA ALA A 10 -48.79 37.89 61.70
C ALA A 10 -47.57 37.40 62.50
N ALA A 11 -47.36 38.06 63.64
CA ALA A 11 -46.42 37.71 64.69
C ALA A 11 -47.00 36.60 65.59
N LEU A 12 -46.15 36.08 66.51
CA LEU A 12 -46.38 35.09 67.57
C LEU A 12 -46.42 33.62 67.08
N VAL A 13 -45.70 32.64 67.65
CA VAL A 13 -45.14 32.45 69.00
C VAL A 13 -43.82 31.68 68.89
N THR A 14 -42.77 32.17 69.53
CA THR A 14 -41.55 31.43 69.86
C THR A 14 -41.88 30.39 70.94
N ALA A 15 -42.19 29.16 70.53
CA ALA A 15 -42.09 27.99 71.39
C ALA A 15 -40.72 27.35 71.15
N VAL A 16 -39.75 27.71 72.01
CA VAL A 16 -38.48 27.00 72.11
C VAL A 16 -38.80 25.63 72.72
N ILE A 17 -39.11 24.65 71.88
CA ILE A 17 -38.96 23.25 72.25
C ILE A 17 -37.47 22.97 72.07
N THR A 18 -36.71 23.08 73.17
CA THR A 18 -35.45 22.36 73.31
C THR A 18 -35.78 20.87 73.26
N VAL A 19 -35.91 20.31 72.05
CA VAL A 19 -35.62 18.89 71.86
C VAL A 19 -34.15 18.79 72.20
N ALA A 20 -33.85 18.14 73.32
CA ALA A 20 -32.51 17.68 73.58
C ALA A 20 -32.12 16.81 72.39
N CYS A 21 -31.30 17.37 71.49
CA CYS A 21 -30.55 16.58 70.54
C CYS A 21 -29.64 15.68 71.37
N GLY A 22 -30.15 14.52 71.77
CA GLY A 22 -29.30 13.37 72.02
C GLY A 22 -28.44 13.26 70.78
N GLY A 23 -27.13 13.44 70.96
CA GLY A 23 -26.18 13.53 69.85
C GLY A 23 -26.50 12.45 68.83
N SER A 24 -26.63 12.84 67.56
CA SER A 24 -26.81 11.89 66.46
C SER A 24 -25.66 10.89 66.56
N GLY A 25 -25.96 9.73 67.15
CA GLY A 25 -25.01 8.65 67.29
C GLY A 25 -24.54 8.28 65.90
N ASP A 26 -23.28 7.89 65.80
CA ASP A 26 -22.73 7.36 64.56
C ASP A 26 -23.43 6.02 64.30
N LEU A 27 -24.52 6.05 63.51
CA LEU A 27 -25.37 4.87 63.29
C LEU A 27 -24.57 3.70 62.70
N CYS A 28 -23.51 4.01 61.97
CA CYS A 28 -22.58 3.01 61.44
C CYS A 28 -21.83 2.27 62.54
N LYS A 29 -21.35 2.98 63.56
CA LYS A 29 -20.71 2.37 64.75
C LYS A 29 -21.73 1.69 65.66
N ASP A 30 -22.84 2.35 65.95
CA ASP A 30 -23.84 1.87 66.90
C ASP A 30 -24.49 0.56 66.42
N LYS A 31 -24.69 0.41 65.11
CA LYS A 31 -25.24 -0.81 64.49
C LYS A 31 -24.17 -1.74 63.91
N ASN A 32 -22.88 -1.42 64.07
CA ASN A 32 -21.74 -2.18 63.52
C ASN A 32 -21.89 -2.49 62.02
N ILE A 33 -22.32 -1.50 61.23
CA ILE A 33 -22.51 -1.63 59.78
C ILE A 33 -21.14 -1.59 59.11
N ARG A 34 -20.87 -2.60 58.26
CA ARG A 34 -19.67 -2.66 57.42
C ARG A 34 -20.08 -2.60 55.97
N CYS A 35 -19.55 -1.62 55.26
CA CYS A 35 -19.75 -1.49 53.82
C CYS A 35 -18.61 -2.19 53.10
N GLU A 36 -18.93 -2.81 51.97
CA GLU A 36 -17.91 -3.36 51.07
C GLU A 36 -17.24 -2.21 50.34
N ASP A 37 -15.91 -2.18 50.36
CA ASP A 37 -15.15 -1.18 49.61
C ASP A 37 -15.54 -1.24 48.11
N PRO A 38 -15.77 -0.10 47.45
CA PRO A 38 -15.42 1.27 47.87
C PRO A 38 -16.58 2.08 48.51
N LEU A 39 -17.66 1.45 48.97
CA LEU A 39 -18.75 2.16 49.65
C LEU A 39 -18.37 2.52 51.08
N ALA A 40 -18.81 3.68 51.55
CA ALA A 40 -18.63 4.11 52.94
C ALA A 40 -20.00 4.29 53.62
N CYS A 41 -20.07 3.94 54.90
CA CYS A 41 -21.31 4.07 55.66
C CYS A 41 -21.58 5.54 55.98
N ASP A 42 -22.79 6.02 55.67
CA ASP A 42 -23.22 7.36 56.08
C ASP A 42 -23.65 7.33 57.55
N PRO A 43 -22.94 8.03 58.46
CA PRO A 43 -23.20 8.01 59.90
C PRO A 43 -24.58 8.57 60.28
N ASP A 44 -25.24 9.33 59.41
CA ASP A 44 -26.51 9.98 59.71
C ASP A 44 -27.73 9.06 59.45
N ASP A 45 -27.62 8.06 58.56
CA ASP A 45 -28.70 7.09 58.27
C ASP A 45 -28.30 5.61 58.33
N GLY A 46 -27.01 5.30 58.40
CA GLY A 46 -26.48 3.93 58.43
C GLY A 46 -26.53 3.20 57.08
N ILE A 47 -26.65 3.91 55.96
CA ILE A 47 -26.68 3.31 54.63
C ILE A 47 -25.29 3.39 53.98
N CYS A 48 -24.87 2.32 53.32
CA CYS A 48 -23.65 2.31 52.50
C CYS A 48 -23.83 3.15 51.24
N LYS A 49 -23.11 4.27 51.14
CA LYS A 49 -23.19 5.23 50.03
C LYS A 49 -21.81 5.40 49.38
N CYS A 50 -21.82 5.70 48.09
CA CYS A 50 -20.60 6.09 47.39
C CYS A 50 -20.15 7.48 47.87
N GLY A 51 -18.94 7.57 48.44
CA GLY A 51 -18.42 8.79 49.08
C GLY A 51 -18.80 9.00 50.55
N GLY A 52 -19.57 8.10 51.16
CA GLY A 52 -19.94 8.18 52.58
C GLY A 52 -20.98 9.25 52.89
N ARG A 53 -20.72 10.10 53.90
CA ARG A 53 -21.66 11.11 54.39
C ARG A 53 -22.05 12.08 53.27
N GLY A 54 -23.34 12.14 52.95
CA GLY A 54 -23.86 12.98 51.85
C GLY A 54 -23.63 12.41 50.44
N GLY A 55 -23.14 11.18 50.35
CA GLY A 55 -22.99 10.42 49.11
C GLY A 55 -24.31 9.90 48.54
N VAL A 56 -24.22 9.08 47.50
CA VAL A 56 -25.38 8.48 46.83
C VAL A 56 -25.36 6.95 46.91
N VAL A 57 -26.54 6.32 47.00
CA VAL A 57 -26.67 4.87 46.89
C VAL A 57 -26.65 4.48 45.41
N CYS A 58 -25.72 3.62 45.02
CA CYS A 58 -25.63 3.13 43.65
C CYS A 58 -26.81 2.22 43.33
N ARG A 59 -27.43 2.43 42.16
CA ARG A 59 -28.55 1.62 41.71
C ARG A 59 -28.07 0.24 41.27
N GLU A 60 -29.03 -0.68 41.10
CA GLU A 60 -28.72 -1.98 40.53
C GLU A 60 -28.03 -1.82 39.16
N GLY A 61 -26.86 -2.44 39.00
CA GLY A 61 -26.03 -2.28 37.81
C GLY A 61 -25.06 -1.09 37.84
N GLU A 62 -24.87 -0.42 38.98
CA GLU A 62 -23.85 0.61 39.20
C GLU A 62 -22.81 0.17 40.25
N VAL A 63 -21.57 0.63 40.10
CA VAL A 63 -20.47 0.47 41.06
C VAL A 63 -19.98 1.84 41.47
N CYS A 64 -19.64 2.01 42.75
CA CYS A 64 -19.03 3.24 43.22
C CYS A 64 -17.60 3.38 42.68
N ASP A 65 -17.28 4.49 42.02
CA ASP A 65 -15.89 4.85 41.74
C ASP A 65 -15.30 5.57 42.95
N ALA A 66 -14.28 4.95 43.55
CA ALA A 66 -13.60 5.49 44.72
C ALA A 66 -12.87 6.82 44.44
N VAL A 67 -12.53 7.08 43.18
CA VAL A 67 -11.79 8.29 42.80
C VAL A 67 -12.74 9.49 42.66
N SER A 68 -13.83 9.34 41.92
CA SER A 68 -14.82 10.41 41.74
C SER A 68 -15.86 10.50 42.87
N ASN A 69 -15.99 9.47 43.70
CA ASN A 69 -17.08 9.28 44.66
C ASN A 69 -18.47 9.33 43.99
N THR A 70 -18.59 8.84 42.75
CA THR A 70 -19.86 8.76 42.01
C THR A 70 -20.17 7.33 41.61
N CYS A 71 -21.46 6.99 41.55
CA CYS A 71 -21.91 5.72 40.99
C CYS A 71 -21.73 5.71 39.46
N LEU A 72 -20.96 4.77 38.96
CA LEU A 72 -20.75 4.51 37.54
C LEU A 72 -21.52 3.26 37.15
N SER A 73 -22.09 3.22 35.94
CA SER A 73 -22.62 1.96 35.39
C SER A 73 -21.54 0.88 35.43
N THR A 74 -21.89 -0.33 35.89
CA THR A 74 -21.05 -1.55 35.85
C THR A 74 -20.47 -1.79 34.46
N ARG A 75 -21.15 -1.35 33.40
CA ARG A 75 -20.69 -1.45 32.02
C ARG A 75 -19.53 -0.49 31.70
N CYS A 76 -19.42 0.61 32.44
CA CYS A 76 -18.33 1.58 32.32
C CYS A 76 -17.25 1.43 33.40
N ALA A 77 -17.49 0.61 34.41
CA ALA A 77 -16.49 0.32 35.44
C ALA A 77 -15.25 -0.34 34.80
N GLY A 78 -14.11 0.35 34.86
CA GLY A 78 -12.85 -0.10 34.24
C GLY A 78 -12.71 0.19 32.74
N VAL A 79 -13.67 0.85 32.10
CA VAL A 79 -13.56 1.26 30.69
C VAL A 79 -12.70 2.52 30.58
N ASN A 80 -11.56 2.40 29.90
CA ASN A 80 -10.65 3.51 29.66
C ASN A 80 -10.80 4.06 28.23
N CYS A 81 -11.43 5.23 28.10
CA CYS A 81 -11.62 5.92 26.82
C CYS A 81 -10.46 6.83 26.40
N SER A 82 -9.35 6.85 27.14
CA SER A 82 -8.20 7.74 26.86
C SER A 82 -7.55 7.49 25.50
N SER A 83 -7.68 6.27 24.95
CA SER A 83 -7.17 5.92 23.63
C SER A 83 -7.96 6.55 22.48
N LYS A 84 -9.13 7.15 22.74
CA LYS A 84 -9.98 7.84 21.78
C LYS A 84 -10.32 9.25 22.30
N PRO A 85 -9.48 10.27 22.00
CA PRO A 85 -9.67 11.64 22.48
C PRO A 85 -11.08 12.17 22.22
N GLY A 86 -11.66 12.84 23.22
CA GLY A 86 -13.01 13.43 23.13
C GLY A 86 -14.17 12.45 23.36
N THR A 87 -13.92 11.15 23.51
CA THR A 87 -14.98 10.15 23.78
C THR A 87 -15.19 9.91 25.28
N THR A 88 -16.41 9.49 25.63
CA THR A 88 -16.80 9.14 27.01
C THR A 88 -17.54 7.79 26.99
N CYS A 89 -17.40 6.98 28.04
CA CYS A 89 -18.10 5.69 28.12
C CYS A 89 -19.62 5.90 28.14
N ASP A 90 -20.33 5.21 27.25
CA ASP A 90 -21.78 5.15 27.22
C ASP A 90 -22.28 4.20 28.30
N GLN A 91 -23.06 4.73 29.24
CA GLN A 91 -23.54 3.96 30.39
C GLN A 91 -24.51 2.82 30.01
N LEU A 92 -25.10 2.87 28.81
CA LEU A 92 -26.04 1.88 28.31
C LEU A 92 -25.35 0.64 27.75
N ASP A 93 -24.17 0.74 27.14
CA ASP A 93 -23.51 -0.41 26.49
C ASP A 93 -22.02 -0.57 26.84
N GLY A 94 -21.43 0.34 27.62
CA GLY A 94 -20.04 0.26 28.06
C GLY A 94 -19.02 0.65 26.99
N GLN A 95 -19.45 1.20 25.85
CA GLN A 95 -18.54 1.57 24.76
C GLN A 95 -18.13 3.05 24.82
N CYS A 96 -16.91 3.37 24.42
CA CYS A 96 -16.45 4.76 24.32
C CYS A 96 -17.06 5.44 23.09
N LYS A 97 -17.98 6.37 23.32
CA LYS A 97 -18.73 7.07 22.28
C LYS A 97 -18.48 8.57 22.30
N CYS A 98 -18.54 9.18 21.13
CA CYS A 98 -18.46 10.63 20.99
C CYS A 98 -19.78 11.26 21.48
N GLY A 99 -19.68 12.17 22.45
CA GLY A 99 -20.85 12.79 23.09
C GLY A 99 -21.39 12.07 24.34
N GLY A 100 -20.83 10.92 24.72
CA GLY A 100 -21.22 10.16 25.91
C GLY A 100 -22.43 9.25 25.70
N THR A 101 -23.26 9.07 26.74
CA THR A 101 -24.44 8.19 26.71
C THR A 101 -25.41 8.57 25.59
N GLY A 102 -25.68 7.65 24.67
CA GLY A 102 -26.50 7.90 23.47
C GLY A 102 -25.74 8.51 22.29
N GLY A 103 -24.42 8.70 22.42
CA GLY A 103 -23.53 9.10 21.35
C GLY A 103 -23.29 7.98 20.32
N GLN A 104 -22.34 8.20 19.41
CA GLN A 104 -21.93 7.21 18.41
C GLN A 104 -20.45 6.85 18.54
N ILE A 105 -20.10 5.63 18.12
CA ILE A 105 -18.70 5.21 18.03
C ILE A 105 -18.14 5.73 16.71
N CYS A 106 -17.02 6.46 16.77
CA CYS A 106 -16.35 6.94 15.57
C CYS A 106 -15.69 5.78 14.81
N GLY A 107 -15.80 5.79 13.48
CA GLY A 107 -15.17 4.80 12.60
C GLY A 107 -13.64 4.87 12.60
N GLU A 108 -12.98 3.95 11.87
CA GLU A 108 -11.50 3.84 11.81
C GLU A 108 -10.79 5.12 11.37
N ASN A 109 -11.46 5.98 10.61
CA ASN A 109 -10.93 7.25 10.10
C ASN A 109 -11.73 8.45 10.63
N GLU A 110 -12.28 8.36 11.83
CA GLU A 110 -13.03 9.45 12.45
C GLU A 110 -12.52 9.74 13.86
N THR A 111 -12.41 11.01 14.20
CA THR A 111 -12.08 11.49 15.55
C THR A 111 -13.29 12.19 16.15
N CYS A 112 -13.48 12.09 17.46
CA CYS A 112 -14.55 12.81 18.12
C CYS A 112 -14.20 14.29 18.24
N ASP A 113 -15.05 15.17 17.69
CA ASP A 113 -15.03 16.59 17.99
C ASP A 113 -15.80 16.80 19.32
N PRO A 114 -15.13 17.17 20.42
CA PRO A 114 -15.78 17.34 21.72
C PRO A 114 -16.69 18.57 21.78
N ALA A 115 -16.49 19.58 20.92
CA ALA A 115 -17.33 20.77 20.87
C ALA A 115 -18.65 20.46 20.15
N LEU A 116 -18.60 19.71 19.05
CA LEU A 116 -19.77 19.31 18.27
C LEU A 116 -20.44 18.03 18.80
N LYS A 117 -19.75 17.25 19.64
CA LYS A 117 -20.16 15.91 20.09
C LYS A 117 -20.47 14.97 18.91
N GLN A 118 -19.68 15.06 17.84
CA GLN A 118 -19.85 14.29 16.62
C GLN A 118 -18.52 13.70 16.14
N CYS A 119 -18.60 12.58 15.44
CA CYS A 119 -17.45 11.97 14.79
C CYS A 119 -17.19 12.71 13.49
N VAL A 120 -16.00 13.30 13.37
CA VAL A 120 -15.53 13.99 12.17
C VAL A 120 -14.48 13.13 11.50
N LYS A 121 -14.50 13.06 10.16
CA LYS A 121 -13.46 12.33 9.42
C LYS A 121 -12.10 12.96 9.70
N ASN A 122 -11.18 12.14 10.17
CA ASN A 122 -9.77 12.47 10.23
C ASN A 122 -9.17 12.05 8.89
N THR A 123 -8.84 13.02 8.04
CA THR A 123 -8.18 12.70 6.79
C THR A 123 -6.68 12.57 7.04
N ASP A 124 -6.12 11.39 6.77
CA ASP A 124 -4.69 11.16 6.89
C ASP A 124 -3.92 11.93 5.82
N CYS A 125 -3.45 13.12 6.20
CA CYS A 125 -2.65 14.00 5.36
C CYS A 125 -1.28 13.41 4.97
N SER A 126 -0.86 12.27 5.54
CA SER A 126 0.38 11.58 5.13
C SER A 126 0.29 10.99 3.71
N THR A 127 -0.94 10.78 3.22
CA THR A 127 -1.22 10.25 1.88
C THR A 127 -1.58 11.33 0.86
N VAL A 128 -1.73 12.58 1.28
CA VAL A 128 -2.17 13.70 0.43
C VAL A 128 -0.96 14.49 -0.06
N ALA A 129 -0.65 14.35 -1.34
CA ALA A 129 0.42 15.13 -1.99
C ALA A 129 -0.10 16.52 -2.37
N CYS A 130 0.17 17.52 -1.53
CA CYS A 130 -0.22 18.90 -1.81
C CYS A 130 0.72 19.59 -2.81
N PRO A 131 0.18 20.49 -3.67
CA PRO A 131 0.98 21.39 -4.49
C PRO A 131 2.01 22.18 -3.68
N VAL A 132 3.02 22.70 -4.36
CA VAL A 132 4.12 23.46 -3.74
C VAL A 132 3.55 24.59 -2.88
N ASN A 133 4.06 24.70 -1.65
CA ASN A 133 3.67 25.67 -0.60
C ASN A 133 2.30 25.49 0.06
N GLU A 134 1.46 24.56 -0.41
CA GLU A 134 0.22 24.19 0.26
C GLU A 134 0.47 23.17 1.38
N VAL A 135 -0.45 23.10 2.34
CA VAL A 135 -0.43 22.16 3.47
C VAL A 135 -1.77 21.46 3.53
N CYS A 136 -1.79 20.15 3.73
CA CYS A 136 -3.04 19.42 3.92
C CYS A 136 -3.68 19.82 5.25
N ASP A 137 -4.92 20.31 5.19
CA ASP A 137 -5.74 20.58 6.36
C ASP A 137 -6.32 19.25 6.89
N PRO A 138 -5.95 18.83 8.11
CA PRO A 138 -6.39 17.54 8.67
C PRO A 138 -7.91 17.46 8.90
N SER A 139 -8.59 18.60 9.01
CA SER A 139 -10.04 18.65 9.23
C SER A 139 -10.85 18.44 7.96
N THR A 140 -10.33 18.85 6.81
CA THR A 140 -11.01 18.75 5.50
C THR A 140 -10.37 17.75 4.55
N GLY A 141 -9.11 17.35 4.80
CA GLY A 141 -8.30 16.58 3.87
C GLY A 141 -7.88 17.33 2.62
N SER A 142 -8.15 18.63 2.54
CA SER A 142 -7.86 19.47 1.37
C SER A 142 -6.53 20.20 1.54
N CYS A 143 -5.83 20.42 0.43
CA CYS A 143 -4.64 21.25 0.43
C CYS A 143 -5.04 22.73 0.53
N VAL A 144 -4.45 23.43 1.50
CA VAL A 144 -4.72 24.84 1.76
C VAL A 144 -3.44 25.66 1.68
N CYS A 145 -3.57 26.87 1.16
CA CYS A 145 -2.57 27.92 1.19
C CYS A 145 -2.85 28.85 2.38
N GLY A 146 -2.17 28.64 3.50
CA GLY A 146 -2.52 29.33 4.74
C GLY A 146 -3.82 28.77 5.32
N THR A 147 -4.94 29.47 5.12
CA THR A 147 -6.28 29.06 5.60
C THR A 147 -7.31 28.87 4.50
N GLU A 148 -6.94 29.05 3.23
CA GLU A 148 -7.85 28.98 2.08
C GLU A 148 -7.38 27.96 1.05
N THR A 149 -8.31 27.38 0.29
CA THR A 149 -8.00 26.51 -0.86
C THR A 149 -7.90 27.36 -2.12
N CYS A 150 -6.80 27.23 -2.87
CA CYS A 150 -6.62 28.01 -4.10
C CYS A 150 -7.59 27.57 -5.19
N GLY A 151 -8.11 28.55 -5.93
CA GLY A 151 -9.04 28.31 -7.03
C GLY A 151 -8.35 27.73 -8.27
N PRO A 152 -9.12 27.28 -9.28
CA PRO A 152 -8.57 26.85 -10.55
C PRO A 152 -7.74 27.96 -11.21
N GLY A 153 -6.45 27.69 -11.49
CA GLY A 153 -5.53 28.66 -12.08
C GLY A 153 -4.82 29.57 -11.08
N GLU A 154 -4.89 29.26 -9.79
CA GLU A 154 -4.13 29.91 -8.73
C GLU A 154 -3.12 28.94 -8.12
N SER A 155 -2.03 29.45 -7.55
CA SER A 155 -1.12 28.66 -6.72
C SER A 155 -0.74 29.38 -5.43
N CYS A 156 -0.27 28.58 -4.47
CA CYS A 156 0.11 29.11 -3.17
C CYS A 156 1.44 29.86 -3.23
N THR A 157 1.34 31.19 -3.12
CA THR A 157 2.51 32.06 -3.03
C THR A 157 2.88 32.30 -1.58
N VAL A 158 4.18 32.37 -1.30
CA VAL A 158 4.73 32.65 0.03
C VAL A 158 5.42 34.00 -0.05
N ASP A 159 4.85 35.01 0.61
CA ASP A 159 5.58 36.24 0.91
C ASP A 159 6.30 36.12 2.26
N ALA A 160 7.06 37.14 2.65
CA ALA A 160 7.94 37.09 3.82
C ALA A 160 7.21 36.69 5.14
N ASN A 161 5.88 36.80 5.24
CA ASN A 161 5.14 36.38 6.44
C ASN A 161 3.75 35.75 6.17
N ASN A 162 3.31 35.61 4.92
CA ASN A 162 1.97 35.17 4.59
C ASN A 162 1.92 34.22 3.40
N LYS A 163 0.93 33.32 3.43
CA LYS A 163 0.59 32.43 2.32
C LYS A 163 -0.73 32.88 1.73
N SER A 164 -0.77 33.13 0.43
CA SER A 164 -1.99 33.56 -0.27
C SER A 164 -2.08 32.94 -1.66
N CYS A 165 -3.30 32.66 -2.09
CA CYS A 165 -3.57 32.22 -3.45
C CYS A 165 -3.37 33.40 -4.40
N ALA A 166 -2.56 33.20 -5.43
CA ALA A 166 -2.36 34.18 -6.49
C ALA A 166 -2.52 33.52 -7.85
N PRO A 167 -2.95 34.26 -8.89
CA PRO A 167 -3.02 33.73 -10.24
C PRO A 167 -1.68 33.14 -10.67
N ASP A 168 -1.71 31.87 -11.08
CA ASP A 168 -0.56 31.13 -11.55
C ASP A 168 -0.85 30.61 -12.95
N ASN A 169 -0.35 31.34 -13.94
CA ASN A 169 -0.47 30.97 -15.34
C ASN A 169 0.24 29.65 -15.66
N CYS A 170 1.10 29.16 -14.77
CA CYS A 170 1.81 27.88 -14.88
C CYS A 170 1.10 26.73 -14.17
N PHE A 171 0.01 27.00 -13.44
CA PHE A 171 -0.75 25.95 -12.78
C PHE A 171 -1.32 24.96 -13.79
N GLY A 172 -0.92 23.69 -13.68
CA GLY A 172 -1.30 22.62 -14.62
C GLY A 172 -0.54 22.59 -15.94
N VAL A 173 0.39 23.53 -16.19
CA VAL A 173 1.21 23.55 -17.40
C VAL A 173 2.35 22.54 -17.28
N LYS A 174 2.29 21.46 -18.07
CA LYS A 174 3.38 20.47 -18.16
C LYS A 174 4.37 20.85 -19.25
N CYS A 175 5.50 21.42 -18.84
CA CYS A 175 6.63 21.68 -19.72
C CYS A 175 7.47 20.42 -19.94
N LEU A 176 7.86 20.15 -21.18
CA LEU A 176 8.59 18.93 -21.55
C LEU A 176 10.12 19.17 -21.49
N GLY A 177 10.85 18.14 -21.02
CA GLY A 177 12.30 18.18 -20.90
C GLY A 177 12.77 19.30 -19.99
N ASN A 178 13.80 20.05 -20.40
CA ASN A 178 14.36 21.16 -19.62
C ASN A 178 13.67 22.52 -19.91
N THR A 179 12.44 22.54 -20.41
CA THR A 179 11.69 23.81 -20.55
C THR A 179 11.09 24.21 -19.21
N THR A 180 11.00 25.51 -18.95
CA THR A 180 10.44 26.07 -17.71
C THR A 180 9.23 26.92 -18.05
N CYS A 181 8.13 26.76 -17.31
CA CYS A 181 6.97 27.63 -17.50
C CYS A 181 7.31 29.05 -17.02
N ASP A 182 7.02 30.04 -17.85
CA ASP A 182 7.16 31.45 -17.47
C ASP A 182 5.89 31.92 -16.75
N PRO A 183 5.98 32.31 -15.46
CA PRO A 183 4.81 32.72 -14.68
C PRO A 183 4.11 33.97 -15.25
N ALA A 184 4.78 34.79 -16.06
CA ALA A 184 4.20 35.99 -16.66
C ALA A 184 3.15 35.67 -17.74
N ASP A 185 3.29 34.55 -18.46
CA ASP A 185 2.43 34.22 -19.60
C ASP A 185 1.96 32.76 -19.67
N GLY A 186 2.40 31.90 -18.74
CA GLY A 186 2.00 30.50 -18.66
C GLY A 186 2.59 29.62 -19.75
N ARG A 187 3.60 30.09 -20.50
CA ARG A 187 4.17 29.34 -21.62
C ARG A 187 5.50 28.70 -21.24
N CYS A 188 5.75 27.51 -21.77
CA CYS A 188 7.03 26.82 -21.61
C CYS A 188 8.11 27.53 -22.44
N LYS A 189 9.18 27.98 -21.76
CA LYS A 189 10.31 28.66 -22.36
C LYS A 189 11.61 27.88 -22.19
N CYS A 190 12.53 28.09 -23.13
CA CYS A 190 13.92 27.65 -23.08
C CYS A 190 14.80 28.88 -23.26
N ASN A 191 15.61 29.24 -22.26
CA ASN A 191 16.44 30.45 -22.27
C ASN A 191 15.66 31.73 -22.63
N GLY A 192 14.42 31.85 -22.13
CA GLY A 192 13.54 32.99 -22.38
C GLY A 192 12.78 32.97 -23.72
N ALA A 193 13.06 32.01 -24.61
CA ALA A 193 12.30 31.83 -25.85
C ALA A 193 11.09 30.89 -25.64
N VAL A 194 9.91 31.29 -26.12
CA VAL A 194 8.70 30.45 -26.09
C VAL A 194 8.88 29.25 -27.00
N CYS A 195 8.73 28.04 -26.44
CA CYS A 195 8.79 26.81 -27.20
C CYS A 195 7.40 26.44 -27.75
N ALA A 196 7.36 25.86 -28.96
CA ALA A 196 6.13 25.29 -29.50
C ALA A 196 5.67 24.08 -28.65
N PRO A 197 4.35 23.78 -28.57
CA PRO A 197 3.87 22.58 -27.89
C PRO A 197 4.62 21.32 -28.36
N GLY A 198 4.98 20.44 -27.43
CA GLY A 198 5.78 19.23 -27.74
C GLY A 198 7.30 19.45 -27.81
N SER A 199 7.79 20.67 -27.66
CA SER A 199 9.23 20.97 -27.73
C SER A 199 9.94 20.77 -26.38
N VAL A 200 11.23 20.39 -26.42
CA VAL A 200 12.14 20.31 -25.27
C VAL A 200 13.27 21.33 -25.40
N CYS A 201 13.84 21.73 -24.27
CA CYS A 201 15.04 22.58 -24.22
C CYS A 201 16.28 21.68 -24.31
N ALA A 202 16.83 21.57 -25.52
CA ALA A 202 17.94 20.67 -25.84
C ALA A 202 19.02 21.38 -26.65
N CYS A 203 20.15 20.70 -26.82
CA CYS A 203 21.27 21.22 -27.58
C CYS A 203 20.92 21.35 -29.08
N PRO A 204 21.44 22.37 -29.76
CA PRO A 204 21.29 22.47 -31.22
C PRO A 204 21.79 21.20 -31.93
N ALA A 205 21.14 20.86 -33.04
CA ALA A 205 21.57 19.75 -33.89
C ALA A 205 23.04 19.91 -34.31
N GLY A 206 23.82 18.83 -34.18
CA GLY A 206 25.27 18.83 -34.45
C GLY A 206 26.16 19.11 -33.23
N SER A 207 25.59 19.20 -32.03
CA SER A 207 26.38 19.20 -30.78
C SER A 207 26.84 17.76 -30.47
N ASP A 208 28.13 17.46 -30.68
CA ASP A 208 28.70 16.13 -30.46
C ASP A 208 28.41 15.62 -29.04
N GLY A 209 27.73 14.48 -28.94
CA GLY A 209 27.45 13.80 -27.67
C GLY A 209 26.30 14.34 -26.84
N GLY A 210 25.46 15.24 -27.37
CA GLY A 210 24.22 15.67 -26.70
C GLY A 210 24.43 16.50 -25.43
N THR A 211 25.64 17.03 -25.20
CA THR A 211 25.95 17.91 -24.07
C THR A 211 26.34 19.29 -24.56
N CYS A 212 25.64 20.31 -24.07
CA CYS A 212 25.91 21.72 -24.30
C CYS A 212 25.55 22.48 -23.03
N ALA A 213 26.15 23.66 -22.86
CA ALA A 213 25.85 24.52 -21.72
C ALA A 213 24.36 24.93 -21.72
N ALA A 214 23.79 25.19 -20.54
CA ALA A 214 22.35 25.41 -20.40
C ALA A 214 21.88 26.60 -21.24
N GLU A 215 22.70 27.65 -21.31
CA GLU A 215 22.49 28.91 -22.02
C GLU A 215 22.48 28.80 -23.56
N VAL A 216 23.04 27.74 -24.14
CA VAL A 216 23.04 27.50 -25.60
C VAL A 216 21.96 26.53 -26.05
N ARG A 217 21.13 26.02 -25.13
CA ARG A 217 19.98 25.19 -25.47
C ARG A 217 18.94 26.02 -26.21
N ILE A 218 18.28 25.38 -27.16
CA ILE A 218 17.18 25.95 -27.94
C ILE A 218 15.97 25.04 -27.86
N CYS A 219 14.79 25.59 -28.15
CA CYS A 219 13.60 24.78 -28.33
C CYS A 219 13.82 23.85 -29.52
N GLN A 220 13.96 22.56 -29.25
CA GLN A 220 13.97 21.49 -30.25
C GLN A 220 12.63 20.77 -30.16
N PRO A 221 12.11 20.20 -31.26
CA PRO A 221 11.03 19.24 -31.17
C PRO A 221 11.43 18.16 -30.17
N GLY A 222 10.71 18.09 -29.06
CA GLY A 222 10.86 17.02 -28.10
C GLY A 222 10.21 15.80 -28.70
N SER A 223 10.90 14.66 -28.67
CA SER A 223 10.13 13.44 -28.70
C SER A 223 9.71 13.18 -27.26
N ALA A 224 8.41 13.27 -26.96
CA ALA A 224 7.85 12.60 -25.79
C ALA A 224 8.19 11.09 -25.77
N CYS A 225 8.73 10.60 -26.88
CA CYS A 225 9.29 9.28 -27.12
C CYS A 225 10.74 9.07 -26.68
N ALA A 226 11.39 10.06 -26.06
CA ALA A 226 12.74 9.86 -25.53
C ALA A 226 12.70 8.71 -24.49
N ASN A 227 13.45 7.63 -24.76
CA ASN A 227 13.46 6.37 -23.98
C ASN A 227 12.17 5.53 -24.04
N VAL A 228 11.22 5.85 -24.93
CA VAL A 228 10.03 5.01 -25.14
C VAL A 228 10.34 3.96 -26.21
N VAL A 229 10.39 2.69 -25.79
CA VAL A 229 10.52 1.54 -26.70
C VAL A 229 9.14 0.98 -26.98
N CYS A 230 8.66 1.17 -28.21
CA CYS A 230 7.39 0.62 -28.65
C CYS A 230 7.57 -0.79 -29.20
N THR A 231 6.75 -1.72 -28.73
CA THR A 231 6.73 -3.12 -29.16
C THR A 231 5.47 -3.40 -30.00
N GLY A 232 5.42 -4.57 -30.66
CA GLY A 232 4.21 -5.02 -31.36
C GLY A 232 3.83 -4.18 -32.59
N GLY A 233 4.81 -3.58 -33.28
CA GLY A 233 4.57 -2.80 -34.51
C GLY A 233 3.98 -1.40 -34.27
N THR A 234 3.98 -0.91 -33.03
CA THR A 234 3.56 0.45 -32.69
C THR A 234 4.72 1.44 -32.79
N THR A 235 4.39 2.72 -32.98
CA THR A 235 5.35 3.83 -33.07
C THR A 235 4.99 4.86 -32.01
N CYS A 236 5.98 5.39 -31.30
CA CYS A 236 5.70 6.40 -30.31
C CYS A 236 5.24 7.71 -30.98
N ASP A 237 4.14 8.26 -30.49
CA ASP A 237 3.60 9.55 -30.89
C ASP A 237 4.37 10.68 -30.18
N PRO A 238 5.07 11.56 -30.90
CA PRO A 238 5.87 12.62 -30.30
C PRO A 238 5.04 13.66 -29.55
N SER A 239 3.72 13.72 -29.75
CA SER A 239 2.83 14.68 -29.08
C SER A 239 2.48 14.30 -27.65
N ASP A 240 2.41 13.00 -27.33
CA ASP A 240 1.99 12.51 -26.00
C ASP A 240 2.87 11.39 -25.42
N GLY A 241 3.83 10.86 -26.20
CA GLY A 241 4.78 9.84 -25.76
C GLY A 241 4.20 8.42 -25.76
N GLN A 242 2.98 8.22 -26.27
CA GLN A 242 2.33 6.91 -26.26
C GLN A 242 2.68 6.11 -27.51
N CYS A 243 2.82 4.79 -27.36
CA CYS A 243 3.01 3.87 -28.48
C CYS A 243 1.68 3.64 -29.21
N LYS A 244 1.57 4.17 -30.43
CA LYS A 244 0.34 4.13 -31.23
C LYS A 244 0.52 3.32 -32.51
N CYS A 245 -0.55 2.67 -32.94
CA CYS A 245 -0.53 1.85 -34.14
C CYS A 245 -0.54 2.71 -35.41
N GLY A 246 0.42 2.49 -36.30
CA GLY A 246 0.48 3.20 -37.58
C GLY A 246 1.10 4.60 -37.55
N GLY A 247 1.71 5.01 -36.43
CA GLY A 247 2.41 6.29 -36.33
C GLY A 247 1.70 7.34 -35.48
N PRO A 248 2.22 8.58 -35.50
CA PRO A 248 1.63 9.70 -34.77
C PRO A 248 0.15 9.92 -35.13
N GLY A 249 -0.69 10.09 -34.11
CA GLY A 249 -2.15 10.23 -34.26
C GLY A 249 -2.92 8.93 -34.46
N GLY A 250 -2.25 7.76 -34.52
CA GLY A 250 -2.91 6.45 -34.58
C GLY A 250 -3.63 6.06 -33.28
N PRO A 251 -4.34 4.93 -33.21
CA PRO A 251 -4.92 4.46 -31.95
C PRO A 251 -3.87 3.79 -31.04
N VAL A 252 -4.05 3.89 -29.72
CA VAL A 252 -3.31 3.04 -28.75
C VAL A 252 -3.99 1.68 -28.71
N CYS A 253 -3.23 0.61 -28.96
CA CYS A 253 -3.79 -0.74 -28.86
C CYS A 253 -4.00 -1.13 -27.40
N ARG A 254 -5.13 -1.79 -27.13
CA ARG A 254 -5.34 -2.45 -25.83
C ARG A 254 -4.31 -3.56 -25.66
N SER A 255 -4.07 -3.98 -24.42
CA SER A 255 -3.05 -4.98 -24.07
C SER A 255 -3.25 -6.35 -24.76
N ASP A 256 -4.45 -6.62 -25.24
CA ASP A 256 -4.89 -7.82 -25.96
C ASP A 256 -4.91 -7.63 -27.49
N GLN A 257 -4.57 -6.44 -28.00
CA GLN A 257 -4.59 -6.10 -29.41
C GLN A 257 -3.18 -5.85 -29.95
N VAL A 258 -2.93 -6.20 -31.20
CA VAL A 258 -1.65 -5.97 -31.88
C VAL A 258 -1.84 -5.00 -33.03
N CYS A 259 -0.86 -4.12 -33.23
CA CYS A 259 -0.88 -3.24 -34.38
C CYS A 259 -0.64 -4.03 -35.67
N SER A 260 -1.60 -3.99 -36.58
CA SER A 260 -1.41 -4.52 -37.92
C SER A 260 -0.65 -3.51 -38.77
N LEU A 261 0.57 -3.87 -39.17
CA LEU A 261 1.40 -3.00 -40.03
C LEU A 261 0.85 -2.86 -41.46
N THR A 262 -0.10 -3.71 -41.87
CA THR A 262 -0.73 -3.66 -43.19
C THR A 262 -1.94 -2.73 -43.21
N THR A 263 -2.73 -2.71 -42.13
CA THR A 263 -3.96 -1.91 -42.04
C THR A 263 -3.83 -0.69 -41.14
N PHE A 264 -2.72 -0.59 -40.39
CA PHE A 264 -2.47 0.45 -39.38
C PHE A 264 -3.58 0.55 -38.32
N GLN A 265 -4.23 -0.58 -38.02
CA GLN A 265 -5.28 -0.70 -37.02
C GLN A 265 -4.89 -1.73 -35.96
N CYS A 266 -5.39 -1.52 -34.74
CA CYS A 266 -5.29 -2.51 -33.67
C CYS A 266 -6.22 -3.69 -34.01
N GLN A 267 -5.63 -4.85 -34.24
CA GLN A 267 -6.31 -6.09 -34.59
C GLN A 267 -6.19 -7.11 -33.46
N GLY A 268 -7.20 -7.96 -33.33
CA GLY A 268 -7.29 -8.96 -32.27
C GLY A 268 -7.98 -8.46 -31.00
N GLY A 269 -7.79 -9.22 -29.92
CA GLY A 269 -8.31 -8.92 -28.58
C GLY A 269 -9.54 -9.72 -28.19
N GLU A 270 -10.54 -9.85 -29.06
CA GLU A 270 -11.76 -10.61 -28.73
C GLU A 270 -11.47 -12.09 -28.43
N GLN A 271 -10.54 -12.71 -29.16
CA GLN A 271 -10.15 -14.11 -28.96
C GLN A 271 -9.38 -14.33 -27.64
N CYS A 272 -8.79 -13.26 -27.11
CA CYS A 272 -8.02 -13.25 -25.87
C CYS A 272 -8.78 -12.57 -24.72
N THR A 273 -10.04 -12.23 -24.94
CA THR A 273 -10.93 -11.63 -23.94
C THR A 273 -11.98 -12.67 -23.55
N LEU A 274 -12.13 -12.87 -22.25
CA LEU A 274 -13.18 -13.71 -21.68
C LEU A 274 -14.55 -13.02 -21.88
N PRO A 275 -15.68 -13.76 -21.84
CA PRO A 275 -17.01 -13.18 -22.05
C PRO A 275 -17.39 -12.04 -21.08
N ASP A 276 -16.73 -11.96 -19.93
CA ASP A 276 -16.89 -10.90 -18.92
C ASP A 276 -16.03 -9.65 -19.20
N GLY A 277 -15.27 -9.64 -20.29
CA GLY A 277 -14.33 -8.57 -20.64
C GLY A 277 -12.95 -8.69 -19.97
N GLY A 278 -12.71 -9.74 -19.17
CA GLY A 278 -11.41 -10.02 -18.57
C GLY A 278 -10.39 -10.56 -19.58
N MET A 279 -9.10 -10.36 -19.34
CA MET A 279 -8.06 -10.97 -20.18
C MET A 279 -7.98 -12.48 -19.94
N LYS A 280 -7.82 -13.26 -21.01
CA LYS A 280 -7.56 -14.70 -20.94
C LYS A 280 -6.22 -14.94 -20.23
N ILE A 281 -6.29 -15.60 -19.08
CA ILE A 281 -5.11 -15.98 -18.30
C ILE A 281 -4.49 -17.22 -18.97
N CYS A 282 -3.27 -17.04 -19.47
CA CYS A 282 -2.52 -18.12 -20.10
C CYS A 282 -1.59 -18.81 -19.08
N PRO A 283 -1.54 -20.15 -19.08
CA PRO A 283 -0.74 -20.90 -18.11
C PRO A 283 0.76 -20.88 -18.47
N LEU A 284 1.61 -21.20 -17.49
CA LEU A 284 3.02 -21.56 -17.70
C LEU A 284 3.85 -20.52 -18.49
N GLY A 285 3.58 -19.24 -18.28
CA GLY A 285 4.31 -18.13 -18.91
C GLY A 285 3.96 -17.88 -20.37
N THR A 286 2.97 -18.57 -20.93
CA THR A 286 2.48 -18.31 -22.29
C THR A 286 1.66 -17.01 -22.34
N SER A 287 1.53 -16.44 -23.54
CA SER A 287 0.70 -15.26 -23.81
C SER A 287 -0.34 -15.62 -24.86
N CYS A 288 -1.54 -15.05 -24.74
CA CYS A 288 -2.60 -15.33 -25.70
C CYS A 288 -2.23 -14.74 -27.07
N ASP A 289 -2.25 -15.56 -28.11
CA ASP A 289 -2.09 -15.10 -29.49
C ASP A 289 -3.39 -14.43 -29.93
N PRO A 290 -3.37 -13.13 -30.22
CA PRO A 290 -4.58 -12.38 -30.58
C PRO A 290 -5.18 -12.78 -31.93
N GLU A 291 -4.45 -13.53 -32.78
CA GLU A 291 -4.95 -14.00 -34.07
C GLU A 291 -5.90 -15.20 -33.93
N ASP A 292 -5.62 -16.12 -33.01
CA ASP A 292 -6.37 -17.38 -32.87
C ASP A 292 -6.88 -17.67 -31.45
N GLY A 293 -6.54 -16.83 -30.47
CA GLY A 293 -6.92 -16.98 -29.07
C GLY A 293 -6.19 -18.09 -28.33
N VAL A 294 -5.18 -18.72 -28.94
CA VAL A 294 -4.44 -19.83 -28.32
C VAL A 294 -3.30 -19.26 -27.49
N CYS A 295 -3.07 -19.83 -26.30
CA CYS A 295 -1.94 -19.45 -25.46
C CYS A 295 -0.64 -20.02 -26.04
N LYS A 296 0.25 -19.14 -26.49
CA LYS A 296 1.52 -19.48 -27.15
C LYS A 296 2.71 -18.86 -26.44
N CYS A 297 3.85 -19.51 -26.51
CA CYS A 297 5.10 -18.94 -26.03
C CYS A 297 5.60 -17.89 -27.02
N GLY A 298 5.68 -16.62 -26.61
CA GLY A 298 5.89 -15.48 -27.50
C GLY A 298 4.62 -14.73 -27.88
N GLY A 299 3.43 -15.24 -27.55
CA GLY A 299 2.16 -14.67 -28.02
C GLY A 299 2.02 -14.83 -29.54
N ARG A 300 1.82 -13.72 -30.26
CA ARG A 300 1.56 -13.73 -31.71
C ARG A 300 2.69 -14.40 -32.50
N GLY A 301 2.35 -15.43 -33.27
CA GLY A 301 3.33 -16.17 -34.07
C GLY A 301 4.29 -17.03 -33.24
N GLY A 302 4.04 -17.13 -31.93
CA GLY A 302 4.71 -18.06 -31.04
C GLY A 302 4.32 -19.51 -31.30
N GLU A 303 4.91 -20.42 -30.53
CA GLU A 303 4.56 -21.85 -30.58
C GLU A 303 3.70 -22.25 -29.37
N VAL A 304 2.83 -23.24 -29.54
CA VAL A 304 2.04 -23.80 -28.44
C VAL A 304 2.91 -24.80 -27.68
N CYS A 305 3.18 -24.53 -26.40
CA CYS A 305 3.92 -25.48 -25.55
C CYS A 305 3.10 -26.75 -25.30
N ASN A 306 3.77 -27.90 -25.31
CA ASN A 306 3.12 -29.17 -25.03
C ASN A 306 2.59 -29.21 -23.59
N SER A 307 1.29 -29.48 -23.40
CA SER A 307 0.67 -29.58 -22.07
C SER A 307 0.89 -30.94 -21.39
N GLY A 308 1.54 -31.88 -22.08
CA GLY A 308 1.68 -33.28 -21.64
C GLY A 308 0.43 -34.14 -21.85
N ALA A 309 -0.70 -33.56 -22.26
CA ALA A 309 -1.95 -34.28 -22.45
C ALA A 309 -1.88 -35.36 -23.57
N ASP A 310 -1.02 -35.13 -24.57
CA ASP A 310 -0.83 -36.04 -25.70
C ASP A 310 0.26 -37.11 -25.44
N GLY A 311 0.69 -37.27 -24.18
CA GLY A 311 1.71 -38.24 -23.79
C GLY A 311 3.16 -37.80 -24.07
N GLY A 312 3.37 -36.57 -24.54
CA GLY A 312 4.68 -35.92 -24.59
C GLY A 312 5.10 -35.34 -23.24
N PRO A 313 6.35 -34.88 -23.10
CA PRO A 313 6.77 -34.15 -21.90
C PRO A 313 6.04 -32.80 -21.82
N GLU A 314 5.60 -32.43 -20.61
CA GLU A 314 5.01 -31.11 -20.35
C GLU A 314 6.08 -30.03 -20.54
N GLU A 315 5.72 -28.95 -21.24
CA GLU A 315 6.58 -27.82 -21.56
C GLU A 315 6.05 -26.52 -20.96
N THR A 316 6.96 -25.62 -20.61
CA THR A 316 6.69 -24.27 -20.11
C THR A 316 7.34 -23.25 -21.02
N CYS A 317 6.73 -22.06 -21.14
CA CYS A 317 7.32 -20.98 -21.89
C CYS A 317 8.40 -20.31 -21.05
N VAL A 318 9.64 -20.37 -21.53
CA VAL A 318 10.78 -19.72 -20.88
C VAL A 318 11.08 -18.43 -21.63
N GLU A 319 10.93 -17.31 -20.93
CA GLU A 319 11.29 -16.00 -21.45
C GLU A 319 12.76 -15.71 -21.14
N SER A 320 13.56 -15.59 -22.20
CA SER A 320 14.90 -15.02 -22.15
C SER A 320 14.88 -13.60 -22.72
N ILE A 321 15.91 -12.82 -22.42
CA ILE A 321 16.08 -11.44 -22.93
C ILE A 321 16.04 -11.31 -24.47
N PHE A 322 16.20 -12.41 -25.22
CA PHE A 322 16.22 -12.39 -26.70
C PHE A 322 15.18 -13.30 -27.36
N SER A 323 14.56 -14.23 -26.61
CA SER A 323 13.62 -15.19 -27.18
C SER A 323 12.72 -15.81 -26.11
N GLN A 324 11.49 -16.10 -26.50
CA GLN A 324 10.59 -16.97 -25.75
C GLN A 324 10.56 -18.33 -26.46
N THR A 325 10.74 -19.43 -25.73
CA THR A 325 10.79 -20.78 -26.31
C THR A 325 10.15 -21.79 -25.36
N CYS A 326 9.43 -22.77 -25.90
CA CYS A 326 8.92 -23.86 -25.10
C CYS A 326 10.06 -24.78 -24.65
N ARG A 327 10.12 -25.06 -23.35
CA ARG A 327 11.12 -25.94 -22.74
C ARG A 327 10.43 -26.98 -21.89
N GLN A 328 10.90 -28.21 -21.98
CA GLN A 328 10.43 -29.29 -21.12
C GLN A 328 10.58 -28.90 -19.65
N THR A 329 9.49 -29.02 -18.89
CA THR A 329 9.47 -28.85 -17.44
C THR A 329 10.24 -29.99 -16.77
N CYS A 330 10.83 -29.68 -15.62
CA CYS A 330 11.59 -30.67 -14.87
C CYS A 330 11.48 -30.44 -13.37
N ASP A 331 11.84 -31.46 -12.60
CA ASP A 331 12.00 -31.33 -11.16
C ASP A 331 13.50 -31.24 -10.85
N PRO A 332 14.00 -30.12 -10.27
CA PRO A 332 15.41 -29.96 -9.96
C PRO A 332 15.98 -31.05 -9.05
N ARG A 333 15.13 -31.74 -8.27
CA ARG A 333 15.51 -32.85 -7.39
C ARG A 333 15.83 -34.13 -8.15
N PHE A 334 15.17 -34.36 -9.29
CA PHE A 334 15.26 -35.62 -10.04
C PHE A 334 16.11 -35.52 -11.32
N GLN A 335 16.42 -34.31 -11.82
CA GLN A 335 17.22 -34.08 -13.04
C GLN A 335 16.72 -34.93 -14.24
N ASN A 336 15.41 -34.95 -14.44
CA ASN A 336 14.71 -35.75 -15.45
C ASN A 336 14.78 -35.16 -16.88
N CYS A 337 15.89 -34.49 -17.21
CA CYS A 337 16.08 -33.85 -18.50
C CYS A 337 16.67 -34.79 -19.56
N PRO A 338 16.43 -34.53 -20.85
CA PRO A 338 17.08 -35.26 -21.94
C PRO A 338 18.60 -35.21 -21.84
N ALA A 339 19.28 -36.19 -22.44
CA ALA A 339 20.74 -36.26 -22.44
C ALA A 339 21.37 -34.96 -22.97
N GLY A 340 22.33 -34.42 -22.21
CA GLY A 340 23.01 -33.15 -22.51
C GLY A 340 22.29 -31.89 -22.01
N GLN A 341 21.16 -32.04 -21.32
CA GLN A 341 20.44 -30.97 -20.66
C GLN A 341 20.37 -31.21 -19.14
N PHE A 342 20.18 -30.13 -18.39
CA PHE A 342 20.04 -30.15 -16.94
C PHE A 342 18.83 -29.32 -16.52
N CYS A 343 18.31 -29.64 -15.33
CA CYS A 343 17.17 -28.92 -14.79
C CYS A 343 17.64 -27.66 -14.06
N TYR A 344 17.17 -26.50 -14.53
CA TYR A 344 17.42 -25.19 -13.94
C TYR A 344 16.12 -24.59 -13.43
N PHE A 345 16.21 -23.72 -12.42
CA PHE A 345 15.07 -22.93 -11.94
C PHE A 345 15.39 -21.45 -12.12
N ASP A 346 14.48 -20.72 -12.78
CA ASP A 346 14.67 -19.33 -13.13
C ASP A 346 13.70 -18.42 -12.37
N THR A 347 14.24 -17.67 -11.41
CA THR A 347 13.48 -16.68 -10.62
C THR A 347 13.29 -15.34 -11.33
N THR A 348 13.98 -15.12 -12.46
CA THR A 348 13.85 -13.88 -13.23
C THR A 348 12.68 -13.91 -14.19
N ALA A 349 12.17 -15.11 -14.50
CA ALA A 349 10.97 -15.25 -15.32
C ALA A 349 9.75 -14.65 -14.61
N LYS A 350 8.85 -14.06 -15.39
CA LYS A 350 7.55 -13.55 -14.89
C LYS A 350 6.76 -14.62 -14.13
N HIS A 351 6.93 -15.87 -14.53
CA HIS A 351 6.43 -17.05 -13.84
C HIS A 351 7.62 -17.97 -13.51
N PRO A 352 8.16 -17.93 -12.28
CA PRO A 352 9.28 -18.76 -11.90
C PRO A 352 8.99 -20.23 -12.14
N THR A 353 9.87 -20.90 -12.89
CA THR A 353 9.63 -22.28 -13.34
C THR A 353 10.93 -23.05 -13.48
N ALA A 354 10.84 -24.38 -13.35
CA ALA A 354 11.95 -25.28 -13.60
C ALA A 354 11.86 -25.86 -15.01
N TYR A 355 12.97 -25.78 -15.76
CA TYR A 355 13.02 -26.24 -17.15
C TYR A 355 14.35 -26.89 -17.52
N CYS A 356 14.29 -27.78 -18.51
CA CYS A 356 15.45 -28.40 -19.12
C CYS A 356 16.13 -27.46 -20.11
N ALA A 357 17.42 -27.24 -19.91
CA ALA A 357 18.24 -26.47 -20.83
C ALA A 357 19.67 -27.00 -20.89
N VAL A 358 20.39 -26.61 -21.94
CA VAL A 358 21.84 -26.78 -22.01
C VAL A 358 22.48 -25.72 -21.12
N ASN A 359 23.56 -26.07 -20.41
CA ASN A 359 24.28 -25.10 -19.58
C ASN A 359 24.88 -24.00 -20.47
N SER A 360 24.71 -22.74 -20.08
CA SER A 360 25.33 -21.58 -20.76
C SER A 360 26.69 -21.22 -20.15
N GLY A 361 26.99 -21.75 -18.96
CA GLY A 361 28.23 -21.55 -18.22
C GLY A 361 28.59 -22.73 -17.32
N THR A 362 29.68 -22.59 -16.58
CA THR A 362 30.23 -23.62 -15.67
C THR A 362 30.51 -23.06 -14.27
N GLN A 363 29.74 -22.07 -13.83
CA GLN A 363 29.90 -21.48 -12.52
C GLN A 363 29.60 -22.51 -11.44
N THR A 364 30.58 -22.77 -10.58
CA THR A 364 30.50 -23.80 -9.54
C THR A 364 29.85 -23.27 -8.26
N LEU A 365 29.62 -24.14 -7.28
CA LEU A 365 29.01 -23.78 -6.00
C LEU A 365 29.73 -22.58 -5.36
N GLY A 366 28.97 -21.54 -5.03
CA GLY A 366 29.52 -20.32 -4.42
C GLY A 366 29.90 -19.22 -5.41
N GLN A 367 30.08 -19.52 -6.70
CA GLN A 367 30.46 -18.52 -7.71
C GLN A 367 29.29 -17.60 -8.05
N ALA A 368 29.62 -16.38 -8.49
CA ALA A 368 28.66 -15.40 -8.97
C ALA A 368 28.02 -15.86 -10.28
N CYS A 369 26.74 -15.54 -10.45
CA CYS A 369 25.97 -15.88 -11.65
C CYS A 369 25.04 -14.73 -12.05
N ASN A 370 24.79 -14.64 -13.34
CA ASN A 370 23.99 -13.59 -13.97
C ASN A 370 22.83 -14.16 -14.81
N ASN A 371 22.67 -15.49 -14.85
CA ASN A 371 21.51 -16.16 -15.42
C ASN A 371 21.36 -17.55 -14.78
N ALA A 372 20.17 -18.15 -14.90
CA ALA A 372 19.86 -19.44 -14.28
C ALA A 372 20.73 -20.60 -14.82
N THR A 373 21.05 -20.59 -16.12
CA THR A 373 21.78 -21.68 -16.81
C THR A 373 23.30 -21.59 -16.71
N ALA A 374 23.83 -20.57 -16.03
CA ALA A 374 25.27 -20.38 -15.82
C ALA A 374 25.82 -21.28 -14.69
N CYS A 375 24.95 -21.70 -13.77
CA CYS A 375 25.31 -22.44 -12.57
C CYS A 375 25.27 -23.95 -12.81
N PHE A 376 26.44 -24.57 -12.93
CA PHE A 376 26.58 -25.98 -13.28
C PHE A 376 27.78 -26.61 -12.56
N THR A 377 27.61 -27.82 -12.00
CA THR A 377 28.70 -28.60 -11.40
C THR A 377 28.85 -29.94 -12.08
N THR A 378 30.08 -30.41 -12.24
CA THR A 378 30.43 -31.74 -12.75
C THR A 378 30.73 -32.76 -11.65
N ASP A 379 30.92 -32.31 -10.40
CA ASP A 379 31.36 -33.13 -9.26
C ASP A 379 30.34 -33.05 -8.10
N PRO A 380 29.95 -34.18 -7.46
CA PRO A 380 30.28 -35.59 -7.78
C PRO A 380 29.49 -36.18 -8.96
N SER A 381 28.53 -35.43 -9.50
CA SER A 381 27.79 -35.80 -10.71
C SER A 381 27.30 -34.53 -11.41
N PRO A 382 27.30 -34.50 -12.76
CA PRO A 382 26.77 -33.41 -13.56
C PRO A 382 25.34 -33.03 -13.17
N ARG A 383 25.14 -31.79 -12.72
CA ARG A 383 23.80 -31.26 -12.40
C ARG A 383 23.74 -29.74 -12.48
N GLY A 384 22.55 -29.23 -12.78
CA GLY A 384 22.24 -27.82 -12.64
C GLY A 384 22.32 -27.39 -11.17
N LEU A 385 22.74 -26.15 -10.96
CA LEU A 385 22.72 -25.47 -9.67
C LEU A 385 21.73 -24.30 -9.75
N PHE A 386 21.22 -23.86 -8.62
CA PHE A 386 20.32 -22.71 -8.52
C PHE A 386 21.13 -21.41 -8.45
N CYS A 387 20.83 -20.43 -9.31
CA CYS A 387 21.41 -19.08 -9.18
C CYS A 387 20.59 -18.26 -8.16
N ALA A 388 20.93 -18.39 -6.88
CA ALA A 388 20.20 -17.73 -5.80
C ALA A 388 20.42 -16.21 -5.81
N ASN A 389 19.39 -15.44 -5.46
CA ASN A 389 19.39 -13.97 -5.46
C ASN A 389 19.60 -13.32 -6.85
N LEU A 390 19.44 -14.10 -7.92
CA LEU A 390 19.19 -13.52 -9.23
C LEU A 390 17.87 -12.72 -9.12
N GLY A 391 17.88 -11.46 -9.56
CA GLY A 391 16.76 -10.53 -9.36
C GLY A 391 15.41 -11.07 -9.81
N THR A 392 14.32 -10.42 -9.44
CA THR A 392 12.99 -10.78 -9.96
C THR A 392 12.75 -10.15 -11.33
N PHE A 393 11.70 -10.60 -12.02
CA PHE A 393 11.25 -9.99 -13.27
C PHE A 393 11.09 -8.46 -13.16
N ASP A 394 10.53 -7.97 -12.05
CA ASP A 394 10.30 -6.53 -11.81
C ASP A 394 11.55 -5.77 -11.32
N GLN A 395 12.61 -6.48 -10.92
CA GLN A 395 13.86 -5.90 -10.43
C GLN A 395 15.07 -6.63 -11.04
N PRO A 396 15.29 -6.52 -12.36
CA PRO A 396 16.42 -7.14 -13.03
C PRO A 396 17.73 -6.47 -12.59
N GLY A 397 18.81 -7.26 -12.46
CA GLY A 397 20.17 -6.72 -12.29
C GLY A 397 20.93 -7.14 -11.04
N SER A 398 20.36 -7.96 -10.16
CA SER A 398 21.12 -8.54 -9.05
C SER A 398 22.06 -9.63 -9.54
N THR A 399 23.33 -9.58 -9.13
CA THR A 399 24.26 -10.70 -9.28
C THR A 399 23.90 -11.77 -8.26
N GLY A 400 23.53 -12.95 -8.74
CA GLY A 400 23.23 -14.10 -7.89
C GLY A 400 24.48 -14.90 -7.53
N PHE A 401 24.28 -15.97 -6.77
CA PHE A 401 25.32 -16.96 -6.50
C PHE A 401 24.81 -18.38 -6.70
N CYS A 402 25.64 -19.25 -7.28
CA CYS A 402 25.30 -20.64 -7.50
C CYS A 402 25.19 -21.39 -6.16
N ARG A 403 24.08 -22.11 -5.98
CA ARG A 403 23.71 -22.89 -4.81
C ARG A 403 23.23 -24.27 -5.23
N ALA A 404 23.47 -25.28 -4.40
CA ALA A 404 22.90 -26.61 -4.61
C ALA A 404 21.40 -26.59 -4.31
N PHE A 405 20.61 -27.32 -5.10
CA PHE A 405 19.23 -27.61 -4.75
C PHE A 405 19.16 -28.53 -3.53
N CYS A 406 18.09 -28.42 -2.76
CA CYS A 406 17.80 -29.30 -1.64
C CYS A 406 16.32 -29.64 -1.58
N ASP A 407 16.00 -30.77 -0.95
CA ASP A 407 14.63 -31.16 -0.65
C ASP A 407 14.26 -30.65 0.74
N THR A 408 13.28 -29.75 0.83
CA THR A 408 12.81 -29.14 2.08
C THR A 408 11.92 -30.07 2.91
N THR A 409 11.46 -31.19 2.33
CA THR A 409 10.70 -32.21 3.05
C THR A 409 11.60 -33.15 3.84
N VAL A 410 12.91 -33.18 3.53
CA VAL A 410 13.88 -34.01 4.25
C VAL A 410 14.40 -33.23 5.47
N PRO A 411 14.13 -33.70 6.71
CA PRO A 411 14.55 -33.00 7.91
C PRO A 411 16.09 -32.96 8.07
N ASN A 412 16.56 -32.01 8.90
CA ASN A 412 17.97 -31.86 9.30
C ASN A 412 18.95 -31.51 8.17
N ASN A 413 18.50 -30.85 7.10
CA ASN A 413 19.36 -30.39 5.99
C ASN A 413 20.20 -31.51 5.35
N GLN A 414 19.74 -32.78 5.40
CA GLN A 414 20.49 -33.91 4.86
C GLN A 414 20.70 -33.82 3.34
N SER A 415 19.86 -33.03 2.65
CA SER A 415 19.98 -32.72 1.24
C SER A 415 21.05 -31.67 0.91
N CYS A 416 21.67 -31.06 1.92
CA CYS A 416 22.69 -30.03 1.77
C CYS A 416 24.11 -30.47 2.15
N PRO A 417 25.16 -29.81 1.60
CA PRO A 417 26.53 -30.06 2.02
C PRO A 417 26.71 -29.84 3.52
N THR A 418 27.36 -30.80 4.20
CA THR A 418 27.59 -30.77 5.65
C THR A 418 28.80 -29.90 6.03
N VAL A 419 29.72 -29.65 5.10
CA VAL A 419 30.94 -28.87 5.33
C VAL A 419 31.15 -27.87 4.18
N PRO A 420 31.09 -26.55 4.44
CA PRO A 420 30.58 -25.91 5.67
C PRO A 420 29.08 -26.22 5.89
N PRO A 421 28.53 -26.04 7.10
CA PRO A 421 27.12 -26.32 7.37
C PRO A 421 26.21 -25.39 6.56
N HIS A 422 25.21 -25.99 5.90
CA HIS A 422 24.18 -25.27 5.15
C HIS A 422 22.79 -25.60 5.72
N ILE A 423 21.86 -24.67 5.54
CA ILE A 423 20.42 -24.85 5.76
C ILE A 423 19.70 -24.94 4.42
N CYS A 424 18.67 -25.78 4.35
CA CYS A 424 17.81 -25.86 3.18
C CYS A 424 16.74 -24.77 3.28
N THR A 425 16.81 -23.77 2.39
CA THR A 425 15.89 -22.64 2.32
C THR A 425 14.92 -22.84 1.16
N THR A 426 13.62 -22.68 1.39
CA THR A 426 12.59 -22.78 0.33
C THR A 426 12.82 -21.74 -0.76
N ILE A 427 12.72 -22.15 -2.02
CA ILE A 427 12.71 -21.22 -3.16
C ILE A 427 11.27 -20.70 -3.31
N LYS A 428 11.11 -19.37 -3.31
CA LYS A 428 9.80 -18.75 -3.53
C LYS A 428 9.26 -19.15 -4.91
N ASP A 429 7.99 -19.51 -4.97
CA ASP A 429 7.26 -19.87 -6.20
C ASP A 429 7.75 -21.16 -6.90
N ALA A 430 8.68 -21.91 -6.28
CA ALA A 430 9.06 -23.24 -6.74
C ALA A 430 8.03 -24.31 -6.30
N ALA A 431 8.11 -25.48 -6.92
CA ALA A 431 7.29 -26.63 -6.53
C ALA A 431 7.48 -26.99 -5.04
N PRO A 432 6.43 -27.50 -4.34
CA PRO A 432 6.53 -27.90 -2.95
C PRO A 432 7.67 -28.91 -2.73
N GLY A 433 8.45 -28.68 -1.69
CA GLY A 433 9.61 -29.52 -1.37
C GLY A 433 10.92 -29.07 -2.02
N VAL A 434 10.92 -28.08 -2.91
CA VAL A 434 12.15 -27.61 -3.57
C VAL A 434 12.74 -26.41 -2.83
N GLY A 435 14.03 -26.51 -2.49
CA GLY A 435 14.80 -25.45 -1.84
C GLY A 435 16.21 -25.33 -2.41
N TYR A 436 17.01 -24.46 -1.80
CA TYR A 436 18.44 -24.33 -2.05
C TYR A 436 19.25 -24.30 -0.75
N CYS A 437 20.48 -24.79 -0.81
CA CYS A 437 21.40 -24.81 0.32
C CYS A 437 22.03 -23.44 0.55
N GLN A 438 21.73 -22.82 1.68
CA GLN A 438 22.31 -21.54 2.09
C GLN A 438 23.33 -21.76 3.22
N PRO A 439 24.52 -21.15 3.17
CA PRO A 439 25.49 -21.24 4.26
C PRO A 439 24.90 -20.71 5.57
N VAL A 440 25.13 -21.41 6.68
CA VAL A 440 24.76 -20.89 8.01
C VAL A 440 25.64 -19.68 8.32
N GLN A 441 25.04 -18.50 8.43
CA GLN A 441 25.76 -17.32 8.91
C GLN A 441 26.13 -17.57 10.37
N THR A 442 27.43 -17.68 10.62
CA THR A 442 27.95 -17.67 11.99
C THR A 442 27.82 -16.23 12.49
N PRO A 443 27.17 -16.00 13.64
CA PRO A 443 26.97 -14.67 14.18
C PRO A 443 28.29 -13.94 14.49
#